data_AF-A0A7Y3GNY1-F1
#
_entry.id   AF-A0A7Y3GNY1-F1
#
_cell.length_a   1.000
_cell.length_b   1.000
_cell.length_c   1.000
_cell.angle_alpha   90.00
_cell.angle_beta   90.00
_cell.angle_gamma   90.00
#
_symmetry.space_group_name_H-M   'P 1'
#
loop_
_entity.id
_entity.type
_entity.pdbx_description
1 polymer ?
#
loop_
_entity_poly.entity_id
_entity_poly.type
_entity_poly.pdbx_seq_one_letter_code
_entity_poly.pdbx_strand_id
1 'polypeptide(L)'
;GVLIALVFGLLIPVIGFFKHKRRWSVILLIVGTTIFIMANFRSGFNETQPKPNSLVYILDAETNKARWATYDKKLDDWTKQVLGEDPNESSANDEMMFSSKYGSGFAFYREAERKSLEYPDIEVYKDSIIGDKRHCSIYIESNRGANRMDLYADPQMVFESMVINGIEIKEDGKMGYLLNNRTSDRLFTYYVSDNDPLDIQLVLPQDQITRISLFESSNDLLSGRNFNLKPRSDDMIPKPFVLNDAITIKQSILIE
;
A
#
# COMPACT_ATOMS: atom_id res chain seq x y z
N GLY A 1 7.71 -25.89 1.75
CA GLY A 1 8.11 -26.99 2.65
C GLY A 1 7.60 -28.33 2.16
N VAL A 2 6.30 -28.58 2.27
CA VAL A 2 5.66 -29.88 1.94
C VAL A 2 5.91 -30.32 0.49
N LEU A 3 5.75 -29.42 -0.50
CA LEU A 3 6.00 -29.74 -1.90
C LEU A 3 7.45 -30.21 -2.15
N ILE A 4 8.43 -29.51 -1.57
CA ILE A 4 9.85 -29.85 -1.71
C ILE A 4 10.12 -31.22 -1.08
N ALA A 5 9.59 -31.47 0.12
CA ALA A 5 9.73 -32.76 0.79
C ALA A 5 9.11 -33.91 -0.03
N LEU A 6 7.94 -33.69 -0.64
CA LEU A 6 7.30 -34.66 -1.52
C LEU A 6 8.12 -34.94 -2.78
N VAL A 7 8.62 -33.89 -3.45
CA VAL A 7 9.45 -34.04 -4.66
C VAL A 7 10.74 -34.80 -4.34
N PHE A 8 11.45 -34.43 -3.27
CA PHE A 8 12.65 -35.16 -2.85
C PHE A 8 12.33 -36.59 -2.45
N GLY A 9 11.24 -36.82 -1.71
CA GLY A 9 10.77 -38.15 -1.32
C GLY A 9 10.49 -39.06 -2.53
N LEU A 10 9.83 -38.53 -3.56
CA LEU A 10 9.54 -39.25 -4.81
C LEU A 10 10.80 -39.54 -5.64
N LEU A 11 11.82 -38.68 -5.52
CA LEU A 11 13.09 -38.85 -6.21
C LEU A 11 14.05 -39.82 -5.51
N ILE A 12 13.86 -40.13 -4.22
CA ILE A 12 14.71 -41.10 -3.48
C ILE A 12 14.79 -42.47 -4.17
N PRO A 13 13.69 -43.15 -4.55
CA PRO A 13 13.79 -44.44 -5.24
C PRO A 13 14.50 -44.30 -6.58
N VAL A 14 14.25 -43.23 -7.35
CA VAL A 14 14.90 -42.98 -8.65
C VAL A 14 16.41 -42.78 -8.50
N ILE A 15 16.83 -41.92 -7.56
CA ILE A 15 18.25 -41.64 -7.28
C ILE A 15 18.93 -42.84 -6.61
N GLY A 16 18.16 -43.61 -5.84
CA GLY A 16 18.57 -44.81 -5.12
C GLY A 16 19.12 -45.92 -6.03
N PHE A 17 18.62 -46.03 -7.26
CA PHE A 17 19.09 -47.04 -8.22
C PHE A 17 20.24 -46.57 -9.13
N PHE A 18 20.68 -45.30 -9.06
CA PHE A 18 21.79 -44.84 -9.89
C PHE A 18 23.12 -45.51 -9.51
N LYS A 19 23.82 -46.04 -10.52
CA LYS A 19 25.20 -46.50 -10.37
C LYS A 19 26.14 -45.28 -10.31
N HIS A 20 27.25 -45.40 -9.58
CA HIS A 20 28.27 -44.34 -9.45
C HIS A 20 27.77 -43.01 -8.84
N LYS A 21 26.84 -43.06 -7.87
CA LYS A 21 26.23 -41.89 -7.20
C LYS A 21 27.23 -40.81 -6.79
N ARG A 22 28.41 -41.21 -6.27
CA ARG A 22 29.47 -40.28 -5.86
C ARG A 22 30.01 -39.45 -7.03
N ARG A 23 30.21 -40.06 -8.20
CA ARG A 23 30.70 -39.35 -9.41
C ARG A 23 29.65 -38.39 -9.93
N TRP A 24 28.40 -38.86 -10.06
CA TRP A 24 27.28 -38.02 -10.48
C TRP A 24 27.04 -36.86 -9.52
N SER A 25 27.14 -37.08 -8.21
CA SER A 25 27.01 -36.03 -7.19
C SER A 25 28.08 -34.96 -7.35
N VAL A 26 29.35 -35.34 -7.56
CA VAL A 26 30.43 -34.37 -7.80
C VAL A 26 30.21 -33.60 -9.11
N ILE A 27 29.80 -34.27 -10.19
CA ILE A 27 29.53 -33.61 -11.47
C ILE A 27 28.39 -32.60 -11.33
N LEU A 28 27.26 -33.00 -10.73
CA LEU A 28 26.10 -32.13 -10.53
C LEU A 28 26.41 -30.97 -9.60
N LEU A 29 27.26 -31.18 -8.59
CA LEU A 29 27.73 -30.10 -7.73
C LEU A 29 28.53 -29.08 -8.53
N ILE A 30 29.50 -29.52 -9.33
CA ILE A 30 30.31 -28.62 -10.18
C ILE A 30 29.41 -27.86 -11.15
N VAL A 31 28.54 -28.56 -11.89
CA VAL A 31 27.61 -27.93 -12.85
C VAL A 31 26.69 -26.95 -12.15
N GLY A 32 26.11 -27.33 -11.01
CA GLY A 32 25.25 -26.47 -10.21
C GLY A 32 25.98 -25.21 -9.75
N THR A 33 27.18 -25.35 -9.18
CA THR A 33 28.01 -24.22 -8.77
C THR A 33 28.34 -23.31 -9.94
N THR A 34 28.71 -23.85 -11.10
CA THR A 34 28.97 -23.04 -12.31
C THR A 34 27.72 -22.27 -12.75
N ILE A 35 26.56 -22.91 -12.78
CA ILE A 35 25.29 -22.25 -13.12
C ILE A 35 24.98 -21.13 -12.11
N PHE A 36 25.14 -21.36 -10.80
CA PHE A 36 24.92 -20.33 -9.79
C PHE A 36 25.87 -19.14 -9.94
N ILE A 37 27.15 -19.39 -10.22
CA ILE A 37 28.13 -18.33 -10.49
C ILE A 37 27.70 -17.53 -11.73
N MET A 38 27.37 -18.20 -12.83
CA MET A 38 26.91 -17.54 -14.06
C MET A 38 25.62 -16.74 -13.85
N ALA A 39 24.67 -17.29 -13.10
CA ALA A 39 23.42 -16.63 -12.77
C ALA A 39 23.67 -15.37 -11.94
N ASN A 40 24.59 -15.42 -10.97
CA ASN A 40 24.94 -14.25 -10.17
C ASN A 40 25.50 -13.12 -11.04
N PHE A 41 26.42 -13.42 -11.97
CA PHE A 41 26.93 -12.42 -12.92
C PHE A 41 25.87 -11.86 -13.87
N ARG A 42 24.79 -12.62 -14.16
CA ARG A 42 23.70 -12.20 -15.05
C ARG A 42 22.46 -11.65 -14.34
N SER A 43 22.42 -11.67 -13.01
CA SER A 43 21.24 -11.29 -12.22
C SER A 43 21.01 -9.78 -12.09
N GLY A 44 21.91 -8.96 -12.65
CA GLY A 44 21.77 -7.51 -12.67
C GLY A 44 20.55 -7.05 -13.47
N PHE A 45 20.05 -5.86 -13.14
CA PHE A 45 18.94 -5.24 -13.86
C PHE A 45 19.39 -4.74 -15.24
N ASN A 46 18.48 -4.81 -16.21
CA ASN A 46 18.64 -4.31 -17.57
C ASN A 46 17.24 -4.13 -18.21
N GLU A 47 17.16 -3.68 -19.45
CA GLU A 47 15.88 -3.45 -20.16
C GLU A 47 14.94 -4.68 -20.21
N THR A 48 15.49 -5.90 -20.27
CA THR A 48 14.67 -7.15 -20.28
C THR A 48 14.34 -7.66 -18.88
N GLN A 49 15.05 -7.20 -17.86
CA GLN A 49 14.81 -7.48 -16.45
C GLN A 49 14.92 -6.18 -15.66
N PRO A 50 13.93 -5.28 -15.81
CA PRO A 50 14.05 -3.92 -15.31
C PRO A 50 13.96 -3.87 -13.78
N LYS A 51 14.61 -2.87 -13.18
CA LYS A 51 14.59 -2.63 -11.75
C LYS A 51 13.26 -1.99 -11.34
N PRO A 52 12.47 -2.61 -10.45
CA PRO A 52 11.29 -1.97 -9.89
C PRO A 52 11.71 -0.93 -8.84
N ASN A 53 11.16 0.28 -8.94
CA ASN A 53 11.31 1.31 -7.92
C ASN A 53 9.99 2.03 -7.62
N SER A 54 9.94 2.72 -6.48
CA SER A 54 8.72 3.36 -6.01
C SER A 54 8.93 4.76 -5.47
N LEU A 55 7.95 5.63 -5.72
CA LEU A 55 7.91 6.97 -5.19
C LEU A 55 6.44 7.41 -5.00
N VAL A 56 6.17 7.99 -3.84
CA VAL A 56 4.88 8.59 -3.50
C VAL A 56 5.13 9.96 -2.90
N TYR A 57 4.33 10.95 -3.32
CA TYR A 57 4.23 12.24 -2.65
C TYR A 57 3.05 12.19 -1.67
N ILE A 58 3.24 12.58 -0.42
CA ILE A 58 2.20 12.59 0.60
C ILE A 58 2.08 14.00 1.17
N LEU A 59 0.89 14.57 1.15
CA LEU A 59 0.54 15.84 1.78
C LEU A 59 -0.47 15.60 2.90
N ASP A 60 -0.12 15.97 4.12
CA ASP A 60 -1.04 15.97 5.25
C ASP A 60 -1.71 17.36 5.34
N ALA A 61 -3.04 17.38 5.17
CA ALA A 61 -3.82 18.60 5.11
C ALA A 61 -3.93 19.31 6.47
N GLU A 62 -3.84 18.57 7.58
CA GLU A 62 -3.95 19.14 8.93
C GLU A 62 -2.66 19.83 9.34
N THR A 63 -1.53 19.15 9.14
CA THR A 63 -0.21 19.69 9.51
C THR A 63 0.39 20.58 8.43
N ASN A 64 -0.18 20.58 7.22
CA ASN A 64 0.35 21.22 6.01
C ASN A 64 1.79 20.79 5.67
N LYS A 65 2.21 19.61 6.13
CA LYS A 65 3.52 19.02 5.82
C LYS A 65 3.40 18.07 4.64
N ALA A 66 4.43 18.08 3.81
CA ALA A 66 4.53 17.20 2.67
C ALA A 66 5.83 16.43 2.67
N ARG A 67 5.84 15.25 2.08
CA ARG A 67 7.03 14.42 1.97
C ARG A 67 7.02 13.53 0.74
N TRP A 68 8.22 13.16 0.33
CA TRP A 68 8.49 12.05 -0.56
C TRP A 68 8.69 10.79 0.26
N ALA A 69 8.12 9.67 -0.18
CA ALA A 69 8.30 8.37 0.46
C ALA A 69 8.52 7.27 -0.59
N THR A 70 9.24 6.22 -0.22
CA THR A 70 9.50 5.06 -1.08
C THR A 70 9.37 3.74 -0.32
N TYR A 71 8.88 2.70 -1.01
CA TYR A 71 8.88 1.32 -0.50
C TYR A 71 10.23 0.62 -0.77
N ASP A 72 11.21 1.30 -1.36
CA ASP A 72 12.47 0.71 -1.78
C ASP A 72 13.48 0.65 -0.65
N LYS A 73 14.05 -0.54 -0.43
CA LYS A 73 15.11 -0.76 0.57
C LYS A 73 16.48 -0.25 0.11
N LYS A 74 16.61 0.10 -1.17
CA LYS A 74 17.85 0.61 -1.78
C LYS A 74 17.48 1.65 -2.84
N LEU A 75 17.93 2.88 -2.61
CA LEU A 75 17.69 3.99 -3.53
C LEU A 75 18.51 3.83 -4.81
N ASP A 76 17.99 4.38 -5.90
CA ASP A 76 18.64 4.57 -7.20
C ASP A 76 18.66 6.04 -7.57
N ASP A 77 19.33 6.37 -8.67
CA ASP A 77 19.46 7.74 -9.16
C ASP A 77 18.11 8.41 -9.40
N TRP A 78 17.08 7.63 -9.79
CA TRP A 78 15.74 8.14 -9.99
C TRP A 78 15.05 8.52 -8.68
N THR A 79 15.06 7.67 -7.66
CA THR A 79 14.48 7.99 -6.34
C THR A 79 15.30 9.04 -5.57
N LYS A 80 16.63 9.02 -5.70
CA LYS A 80 17.55 10.00 -5.10
C LYS A 80 17.36 11.42 -5.61
N GLN A 81 16.73 11.62 -6.77
CA GLN A 81 16.47 12.96 -7.30
C GLN A 81 15.62 13.81 -6.33
N VAL A 82 14.77 13.17 -5.51
CA VAL A 82 13.94 13.84 -4.49
C VAL A 82 14.28 13.41 -3.06
N LEU A 83 14.70 12.16 -2.85
CA LEU A 83 15.07 11.66 -1.53
C LEU A 83 16.51 12.02 -1.12
N GLY A 84 17.36 12.40 -2.07
CA GLY A 84 18.79 12.62 -1.86
C GLY A 84 19.55 11.34 -1.48
N GLU A 85 20.80 11.52 -1.06
CA GLU A 85 21.71 10.42 -0.71
C GLU A 85 21.44 9.81 0.68
N ASP A 86 20.88 10.61 1.60
CA ASP A 86 20.70 10.25 3.01
C ASP A 86 19.28 10.63 3.48
N PRO A 87 18.22 9.90 3.07
CA PRO A 87 16.86 10.15 3.53
C PRO A 87 16.65 9.61 4.95
N ASN A 88 15.53 10.02 5.56
CA ASN A 88 15.13 9.51 6.86
C ASN A 88 14.56 8.09 6.70
N GLU A 89 14.80 7.23 7.69
CA GLU A 89 14.14 5.92 7.78
C GLU A 89 12.69 6.07 8.24
N SER A 90 11.78 5.38 7.57
CA SER A 90 10.37 5.35 7.97
C SER A 90 10.15 4.40 9.16
N SER A 91 9.24 4.77 10.07
CA SER A 91 8.84 3.94 11.21
C SER A 91 7.43 3.37 11.01
N ALA A 92 7.12 2.27 11.68
CA ALA A 92 5.78 1.67 11.64
C ALA A 92 4.69 2.54 12.30
N ASN A 93 5.08 3.49 13.17
CA ASN A 93 4.16 4.38 13.90
C ASN A 93 3.99 5.74 13.22
N ASP A 94 4.39 5.84 11.96
CA ASP A 94 4.36 7.08 11.21
C ASP A 94 2.93 7.38 10.73
N GLU A 95 2.37 8.51 11.16
CA GLU A 95 0.98 8.88 10.86
C GLU A 95 0.71 9.17 9.37
N MET A 96 1.75 9.32 8.55
CA MET A 96 1.65 9.45 7.11
C MET A 96 1.98 8.12 6.40
N MET A 97 1.93 7.00 7.12
CA MET A 97 2.07 5.65 6.59
C MET A 97 0.70 5.09 6.27
N PHE A 98 0.58 4.44 5.12
CA PHE A 98 -0.61 3.66 4.77
C PHE A 98 -0.16 2.32 4.17
N SER A 99 -0.97 1.29 4.40
CA SER A 99 -0.63 -0.09 4.08
C SER A 99 -0.78 -0.41 2.59
N SER A 100 0.21 -1.11 2.04
CA SER A 100 0.08 -1.76 0.72
C SER A 100 -0.67 -3.09 0.83
N LYS A 101 -1.07 -3.66 -0.33
CA LYS A 101 -1.80 -4.95 -0.40
C LYS A 101 -1.13 -6.07 0.40
N TYR A 102 0.19 -6.07 0.49
CA TYR A 102 0.99 -7.08 1.19
C TYR A 102 1.57 -6.58 2.53
N GLY A 103 1.00 -5.52 3.10
CA GLY A 103 1.45 -4.96 4.38
C GLY A 103 2.86 -4.36 4.35
N SER A 104 3.40 -4.09 3.16
CA SER A 104 4.68 -3.40 3.03
C SER A 104 4.52 -1.92 3.35
N GLY A 105 5.40 -1.43 4.22
CA GLY A 105 5.53 -0.03 4.58
C GLY A 105 6.58 0.71 3.75
N PHE A 106 6.58 2.04 3.85
CA PHE A 106 7.69 2.85 3.36
C PHE A 106 8.98 2.48 4.09
N ALA A 107 10.10 2.47 3.37
CA ALA A 107 11.43 2.24 3.92
C ALA A 107 12.11 3.57 4.24
N PHE A 108 11.98 4.54 3.33
CA PHE A 108 12.59 5.87 3.48
C PHE A 108 11.62 6.97 3.12
N TYR A 109 11.85 8.15 3.70
CA TYR A 109 11.15 9.37 3.37
C TYR A 109 12.06 10.61 3.46
N ARG A 110 11.63 11.70 2.83
CA ARG A 110 12.23 13.02 3.00
C ARG A 110 11.16 14.10 2.89
N GLU A 111 11.23 15.09 3.77
CA GLU A 111 10.34 16.27 3.71
C GLU A 111 10.41 16.93 2.34
N ALA A 112 9.27 17.40 1.86
CA ALA A 112 9.09 17.99 0.54
C ALA A 112 8.42 19.35 0.66
N GLU A 113 8.62 20.18 -0.37
CA GLU A 113 7.84 21.39 -0.49
C GLU A 113 6.35 21.04 -0.70
N ARG A 114 5.47 21.75 0.02
CA ARG A 114 4.03 21.66 -0.18
C ARG A 114 3.66 22.14 -1.58
N LYS A 115 2.95 21.30 -2.33
CA LYS A 115 2.31 21.69 -3.58
C LYS A 115 0.88 22.14 -3.31
N SER A 116 0.39 23.07 -4.11
CA SER A 116 -1.00 23.50 -4.10
C SER A 116 -1.81 22.43 -4.82
N LEU A 117 -2.52 21.60 -4.05
CA LEU A 117 -3.38 20.53 -4.57
C LEU A 117 -4.83 20.86 -4.23
N GLU A 118 -5.75 20.50 -5.11
CA GLU A 118 -7.19 20.54 -4.82
C GLU A 118 -7.52 19.38 -3.88
N TYR A 119 -8.13 19.69 -2.74
CA TYR A 119 -8.51 18.70 -1.74
C TYR A 119 -9.84 18.05 -2.14
N PRO A 120 -10.10 16.79 -1.76
CA PRO A 120 -11.42 16.21 -1.88
C PRO A 120 -12.40 16.98 -0.99
N ASP A 121 -13.64 17.11 -1.47
CA ASP A 121 -14.74 17.62 -0.66
C ASP A 121 -15.22 16.52 0.27
N ILE A 122 -15.32 16.84 1.56
CA ILE A 122 -15.78 15.93 2.61
C ILE A 122 -16.92 16.61 3.34
N GLU A 123 -18.11 16.03 3.27
CA GLU A 123 -19.31 16.56 3.90
C GLU A 123 -19.92 15.52 4.82
N VAL A 124 -20.10 15.87 6.10
CA VAL A 124 -20.97 15.12 7.01
C VAL A 124 -22.38 15.70 6.88
N TYR A 125 -23.19 15.12 5.99
CA TYR A 125 -24.51 15.67 5.64
C TYR A 125 -25.63 15.20 6.57
N LYS A 126 -25.37 14.20 7.41
CA LYS A 126 -26.29 13.74 8.45
C LYS A 126 -25.50 13.39 9.72
N ASP A 127 -25.94 13.96 10.84
CA ASP A 127 -25.49 13.55 12.17
C ASP A 127 -26.66 13.72 13.15
N SER A 128 -27.08 12.62 13.77
CA SER A 128 -28.22 12.60 14.68
C SER A 128 -28.09 11.47 15.69
N ILE A 129 -28.54 11.70 16.91
CA ILE A 129 -28.60 10.68 17.96
C ILE A 129 -30.03 10.16 18.05
N ILE A 130 -30.20 8.84 17.94
CA ILE A 130 -31.49 8.13 18.09
C ILE A 130 -31.30 7.06 19.15
N GLY A 131 -31.90 7.25 20.33
CA GLY A 131 -31.65 6.38 21.48
C GLY A 131 -30.22 6.53 21.98
N ASP A 132 -29.49 5.43 22.06
CA ASP A 132 -28.08 5.33 22.48
C ASP A 132 -27.09 5.30 21.31
N LYS A 133 -27.57 5.59 20.08
CA LYS A 133 -26.79 5.45 18.84
C LYS A 133 -26.71 6.75 18.07
N ARG A 134 -25.54 7.03 17.53
CA ARG A 134 -25.30 8.10 16.57
C ARG A 134 -25.39 7.55 15.16
N HIS A 135 -26.21 8.19 14.34
CA HIS A 135 -26.35 7.95 12.91
C HIS A 135 -25.65 9.06 12.15
N CYS A 136 -24.55 8.72 11.49
CA CYS A 136 -23.74 9.65 10.71
C CYS A 136 -23.77 9.25 9.22
N SER A 137 -23.77 10.23 8.33
CA SER A 137 -23.58 9.99 6.89
C SER A 137 -22.58 10.99 6.33
N ILE A 138 -21.60 10.46 5.60
CA ILE A 138 -20.44 11.16 5.09
C ILE A 138 -20.43 11.00 3.58
N TYR A 139 -20.24 12.10 2.87
CA TYR A 139 -20.05 12.14 1.43
C TYR A 139 -18.63 12.64 1.13
N ILE A 140 -17.91 11.93 0.26
CA ILE A 140 -16.54 12.27 -0.14
C ILE A 140 -16.45 12.27 -1.67
N GLU A 141 -16.02 13.39 -2.24
CA GLU A 141 -15.85 13.55 -3.68
C GLU A 141 -14.45 14.06 -4.02
N SER A 142 -13.80 13.45 -5.02
CA SER A 142 -12.49 13.90 -5.47
C SER A 142 -12.62 15.07 -6.43
N ASN A 143 -11.91 16.16 -6.15
CA ASN A 143 -11.83 17.32 -7.04
C ASN A 143 -10.72 17.20 -8.11
N ARG A 144 -9.88 16.17 -8.02
CA ARG A 144 -8.68 16.03 -8.86
C ARG A 144 -8.56 14.69 -9.58
N GLY A 145 -9.63 13.92 -9.63
CA GLY A 145 -9.65 12.60 -10.30
C GLY A 145 -8.80 11.56 -9.58
N ALA A 146 -8.93 11.45 -8.26
CA ALA A 146 -8.29 10.38 -7.50
C ALA A 146 -8.68 9.00 -8.03
N ASN A 147 -7.75 8.05 -7.95
CA ASN A 147 -7.99 6.67 -8.37
C ASN A 147 -8.37 5.77 -7.19
N ARG A 148 -8.03 6.19 -5.96
CA ARG A 148 -8.15 5.35 -4.77
C ARG A 148 -8.31 6.21 -3.52
N MET A 149 -9.18 5.79 -2.62
CA MET A 149 -9.33 6.32 -1.28
C MET A 149 -9.14 5.18 -0.27
N ASP A 150 -8.18 5.32 0.63
CA ASP A 150 -7.98 4.39 1.74
C ASP A 150 -8.46 5.01 3.05
N LEU A 151 -9.33 4.32 3.77
CA LEU A 151 -9.89 4.80 5.03
C LEU A 151 -9.39 3.95 6.20
N TYR A 152 -8.99 4.63 7.27
CA TYR A 152 -8.43 4.04 8.49
C TYR A 152 -9.13 4.63 9.71
N ALA A 153 -9.25 3.84 10.77
CA ALA A 153 -9.72 4.27 12.08
C ALA A 153 -9.08 3.40 13.16
N ASP A 154 -9.02 3.86 14.40
CA ASP A 154 -8.46 3.08 15.50
C ASP A 154 -9.15 1.71 15.62
N PRO A 155 -8.42 0.58 15.71
CA PRO A 155 -9.02 -0.75 15.83
C PRO A 155 -9.95 -0.94 17.04
N GLN A 156 -9.84 -0.08 18.06
CA GLN A 156 -10.70 -0.04 19.25
C GLN A 156 -12.03 0.69 19.02
N MET A 157 -12.17 1.49 17.96
CA MET A 157 -13.43 2.15 17.62
C MET A 157 -14.48 1.12 17.22
N VAL A 158 -15.69 1.31 17.74
CA VAL A 158 -16.86 0.47 17.49
C VAL A 158 -17.66 1.04 16.33
N PHE A 159 -17.98 0.19 15.37
CA PHE A 159 -18.89 0.46 14.26
C PHE A 159 -20.04 -0.55 14.36
N GLU A 160 -21.22 -0.12 14.77
CA GLU A 160 -22.37 -1.03 14.87
C GLU A 160 -22.95 -1.40 13.51
N SER A 161 -22.89 -0.47 12.56
CA SER A 161 -23.29 -0.69 11.17
C SER A 161 -22.50 0.23 10.26
N MET A 162 -22.21 -0.26 9.06
CA MET A 162 -21.55 0.48 8.00
C MET A 162 -22.21 0.13 6.67
N VAL A 163 -22.61 1.15 5.92
CA VAL A 163 -23.10 1.05 4.55
C VAL A 163 -22.20 1.90 3.67
N ILE A 164 -21.68 1.32 2.59
CA ILE A 164 -20.79 2.01 1.64
C ILE A 164 -21.46 1.99 0.27
N ASN A 165 -21.75 3.16 -0.29
CA ASN A 165 -22.45 3.31 -1.57
C ASN A 165 -23.71 2.42 -1.68
N GLY A 166 -24.50 2.38 -0.60
CA GLY A 166 -25.73 1.57 -0.50
C GLY A 166 -25.52 0.07 -0.22
N ILE A 167 -24.28 -0.41 -0.11
CA ILE A 167 -23.97 -1.80 0.21
C ILE A 167 -23.72 -1.94 1.72
N GLU A 168 -24.57 -2.71 2.39
CA GLU A 168 -24.41 -3.05 3.81
C GLU A 168 -23.20 -3.97 4.01
N ILE A 169 -22.27 -3.55 4.87
CA ILE A 169 -21.12 -4.35 5.26
C ILE A 169 -21.52 -5.33 6.35
N LYS A 170 -21.55 -6.61 6.01
CA LYS A 170 -21.89 -7.70 6.93
C LYS A 170 -20.61 -8.31 7.50
N GLU A 171 -20.58 -8.52 8.81
CA GLU A 171 -19.50 -9.26 9.45
C GLU A 171 -19.50 -10.69 8.89
N ASP A 172 -18.43 -11.05 8.18
CA ASP A 172 -18.20 -12.41 7.73
C ASP A 172 -16.89 -12.91 8.36
N GLY A 173 -17.04 -13.75 9.38
CA GLY A 173 -15.94 -14.39 10.10
C GLY A 173 -15.02 -15.25 9.22
N LYS A 174 -15.39 -15.55 7.96
CA LYS A 174 -14.52 -16.23 6.99
C LYS A 174 -13.70 -15.27 6.12
N MET A 175 -14.23 -14.09 5.81
CA MET A 175 -13.58 -13.08 4.97
C MET A 175 -12.81 -12.03 5.79
N GLY A 176 -12.96 -12.02 7.12
CA GLY A 176 -12.15 -11.20 8.04
C GLY A 176 -12.57 -9.74 8.12
N TYR A 177 -13.73 -9.37 7.58
CA TYR A 177 -14.31 -8.04 7.78
C TYR A 177 -14.97 -7.99 9.15
N LEU A 178 -14.28 -7.34 10.08
CA LEU A 178 -14.77 -7.07 11.41
C LEU A 178 -15.12 -5.59 11.47
N LEU A 179 -16.33 -5.25 11.88
CA LEU A 179 -16.67 -3.87 12.21
C LEU A 179 -16.17 -3.52 13.62
N ASN A 180 -16.06 -4.52 14.49
CA ASN A 180 -15.66 -4.40 15.88
C ASN A 180 -14.51 -5.34 16.24
N ASN A 181 -13.69 -5.01 17.25
CA ASN A 181 -12.51 -5.80 17.67
C ASN A 181 -11.54 -6.08 16.51
N ARG A 182 -11.25 -5.05 15.71
CA ARG A 182 -10.41 -5.17 14.52
C ARG A 182 -8.95 -5.42 14.92
N THR A 183 -8.21 -6.15 14.08
CA THR A 183 -6.76 -6.35 14.24
C THR A 183 -5.93 -5.39 13.39
N SER A 184 -6.59 -4.65 12.48
CA SER A 184 -5.99 -3.63 11.61
C SER A 184 -6.81 -2.35 11.72
N ASP A 185 -6.11 -1.23 11.60
CA ASP A 185 -6.65 0.11 11.52
C ASP A 185 -7.38 0.39 10.20
N ARG A 186 -7.03 -0.30 9.11
CA ARG A 186 -7.70 -0.15 7.81
C ARG A 186 -9.16 -0.56 7.90
N LEU A 187 -10.06 0.34 7.47
CA LEU A 187 -11.47 0.06 7.30
C LEU A 187 -11.69 -0.59 5.93
N PHE A 188 -11.42 0.16 4.86
CA PHE A 188 -11.57 -0.31 3.50
C PHE A 188 -10.77 0.54 2.51
N THR A 189 -10.70 0.04 1.28
CA THR A 189 -10.16 0.76 0.13
C THR A 189 -11.30 0.92 -0.87
N TYR A 190 -11.57 2.16 -1.28
CA TYR A 190 -12.48 2.48 -2.38
C TYR A 190 -11.66 2.81 -3.62
N TYR A 191 -11.91 2.10 -4.73
CA TYR A 191 -11.33 2.41 -6.03
C TYR A 191 -12.33 3.26 -6.80
N VAL A 192 -11.95 4.49 -7.10
CA VAL A 192 -12.82 5.47 -7.74
C VAL A 192 -12.97 5.09 -9.22
N SER A 193 -14.21 4.98 -9.68
CA SER A 193 -14.56 4.79 -11.09
C SER A 193 -15.37 5.99 -11.54
N ASP A 194 -15.07 6.56 -12.71
CA ASP A 194 -15.81 7.69 -13.29
C ASP A 194 -16.01 8.91 -12.36
N ASN A 195 -15.08 9.12 -11.42
CA ASN A 195 -15.17 10.11 -10.35
C ASN A 195 -16.41 9.95 -9.45
N ASP A 196 -16.96 8.73 -9.36
CA ASP A 196 -18.07 8.41 -8.48
C ASP A 196 -17.71 8.77 -7.02
N PRO A 197 -18.61 9.44 -6.30
CA PRO A 197 -18.39 9.81 -4.92
C PRO A 197 -18.51 8.59 -3.99
N LEU A 198 -17.93 8.74 -2.81
CA LEU A 198 -17.99 7.78 -1.71
C LEU A 198 -19.01 8.26 -0.67
N ASP A 199 -20.16 7.57 -0.60
CA ASP A 199 -21.18 7.72 0.43
C ASP A 199 -20.98 6.65 1.51
N ILE A 200 -20.85 7.08 2.75
CA ILE A 200 -20.64 6.23 3.92
C ILE A 200 -21.72 6.54 4.94
N GLN A 201 -22.47 5.52 5.36
CA GLN A 201 -23.44 5.65 6.44
C GLN A 201 -23.00 4.78 7.60
N LEU A 202 -22.94 5.37 8.79
CA LEU A 202 -22.40 4.76 9.99
C LEU A 202 -23.43 4.79 11.11
N VAL A 203 -23.42 3.71 11.91
CA VAL A 203 -24.05 3.69 13.23
C VAL A 203 -22.96 3.47 14.26
N LEU A 204 -22.84 4.40 15.20
CA LEU A 204 -21.77 4.48 16.18
C LEU A 204 -22.37 4.60 17.60
N PRO A 205 -21.66 4.19 18.66
CA PRO A 205 -22.06 4.51 20.03
C PRO A 205 -22.13 6.03 20.24
N GLN A 206 -23.18 6.53 20.91
CA GLN A 206 -23.42 7.98 21.05
C GLN A 206 -22.23 8.76 21.67
N ASP A 207 -21.52 8.14 22.62
CA ASP A 207 -20.45 8.77 23.42
C ASP A 207 -19.05 8.55 22.82
N GLN A 208 -18.95 7.90 21.65
CA GLN A 208 -17.68 7.61 20.98
C GLN A 208 -17.27 8.75 20.03
N ILE A 209 -16.18 9.43 20.36
CA ILE A 209 -15.50 10.31 19.41
C ILE A 209 -14.81 9.46 18.35
N THR A 210 -15.27 9.56 17.10
CA THR A 210 -14.80 8.73 15.99
C THR A 210 -13.94 9.55 15.05
N ARG A 211 -12.68 9.14 14.87
CA ARG A 211 -11.74 9.75 13.92
C ARG A 211 -11.42 8.77 12.80
N ILE A 212 -11.71 9.18 11.57
CA ILE A 212 -11.42 8.41 10.37
C ILE A 212 -10.34 9.16 9.59
N SER A 213 -9.21 8.51 9.31
CA SER A 213 -8.18 9.04 8.41
C SER A 213 -8.46 8.62 6.97
N LEU A 214 -8.54 9.59 6.08
CA LEU A 214 -8.68 9.42 4.63
C LEU A 214 -7.33 9.65 3.96
N PHE A 215 -6.89 8.71 3.14
CA PHE A 215 -5.78 8.86 2.20
C PHE A 215 -6.33 8.79 0.78
N GLU A 216 -6.49 9.95 0.15
CA GLU A 216 -6.94 10.08 -1.23
C GLU A 216 -5.72 10.10 -2.17
N SER A 217 -5.66 9.19 -3.14
CA SER A 217 -4.49 8.99 -4.01
C SER A 217 -4.83 9.03 -5.50
N SER A 218 -4.04 9.77 -6.27
CA SER A 218 -4.07 9.80 -7.74
C SER A 218 -2.74 9.31 -8.32
N ASN A 219 -2.76 8.64 -9.47
CA ASN A 219 -1.59 8.03 -10.11
C ASN A 219 -0.99 8.94 -11.22
N ASP A 220 -1.04 10.25 -11.02
CA ASP A 220 -0.60 11.26 -11.96
C ASP A 220 0.70 11.95 -11.52
N LEU A 221 1.49 11.33 -10.63
CA LEU A 221 2.73 11.94 -10.13
C LEU A 221 3.71 12.31 -11.26
N LEU A 222 3.76 11.48 -12.30
CA LEU A 222 4.68 11.63 -13.43
C LEU A 222 4.06 12.29 -14.65
N SER A 223 2.72 12.29 -14.76
CA SER A 223 1.98 12.87 -15.89
C SER A 223 1.39 14.24 -15.57
N GLY A 224 1.24 14.57 -14.29
CA GLY A 224 0.68 15.82 -13.80
C GLY A 224 1.63 17.01 -13.91
N ARG A 225 1.08 18.22 -13.76
CA ARG A 225 1.85 19.48 -13.82
C ARG A 225 2.45 19.91 -12.48
N ASN A 226 2.14 19.17 -11.41
CA ASN A 226 2.52 19.54 -10.03
C ASN A 226 3.99 19.27 -9.74
N PHE A 227 4.62 18.37 -10.48
CA PHE A 227 5.99 17.92 -10.26
C PHE A 227 6.77 17.88 -11.56
N ASN A 228 8.05 18.24 -11.48
CA ASN A 228 8.98 18.16 -12.59
C ASN A 228 10.05 17.10 -12.26
N LEU A 229 9.64 15.84 -12.32
CA LEU A 229 10.52 14.70 -12.11
C LEU A 229 11.15 14.26 -13.42
N LYS A 230 12.42 13.89 -13.38
CA LYS A 230 13.06 13.23 -14.51
C LYS A 230 12.38 11.86 -14.73
N PRO A 231 12.14 11.46 -15.99
CA PRO A 231 11.63 10.13 -16.27
C PRO A 231 12.62 9.06 -15.80
N ARG A 232 12.10 7.86 -15.56
CA ARG A 232 12.92 6.68 -15.33
C ARG A 232 13.76 6.37 -16.57
N SER A 233 14.91 5.74 -16.36
CA SER A 233 15.66 5.09 -17.44
C SER A 233 14.93 3.83 -17.93
N ASP A 234 15.25 3.38 -19.14
CA ASP A 234 14.57 2.26 -19.81
C ASP A 234 14.77 0.90 -19.11
N ASP A 235 15.78 0.80 -18.23
CA ASP A 235 16.06 -0.36 -17.38
C ASP A 235 15.31 -0.32 -16.03
N MET A 236 14.39 0.63 -15.83
CA MET A 236 13.59 0.77 -14.62
C MET A 236 12.09 0.73 -14.91
N ILE A 237 11.32 0.16 -13.98
CA ILE A 237 9.86 0.13 -14.05
C ILE A 237 9.24 0.58 -12.72
N PRO A 238 7.98 1.05 -12.74
CA PRO A 238 7.20 1.22 -11.52
C PRO A 238 7.12 -0.11 -10.76
N LYS A 239 7.40 -0.07 -9.46
CA LYS A 239 7.27 -1.22 -8.56
C LYS A 239 5.83 -1.72 -8.52
N PRO A 240 5.60 -3.01 -8.80
CA PRO A 240 4.26 -3.57 -8.78
C PRO A 240 3.76 -3.82 -7.35
N PHE A 241 2.44 -3.92 -7.21
CA PHE A 241 1.72 -4.33 -5.98
C PHE A 241 1.81 -3.41 -4.75
N VAL A 242 2.38 -2.22 -4.91
CA VAL A 242 2.31 -1.13 -3.94
C VAL A 242 1.62 0.07 -4.59
N LEU A 243 1.11 1.02 -3.80
CA LEU A 243 0.74 2.32 -4.37
C LEU A 243 2.03 2.97 -4.87
N ASN A 244 2.05 3.42 -6.11
CA ASN A 244 3.26 3.94 -6.71
C ASN A 244 2.93 5.02 -7.73
N ASP A 245 3.90 5.89 -8.00
CA ASP A 245 3.77 7.03 -8.89
C ASP A 245 2.53 7.85 -8.53
N ALA A 246 2.33 8.04 -7.22
CA ALA A 246 1.10 8.57 -6.68
C ALA A 246 1.29 9.88 -5.90
N ILE A 247 0.26 10.71 -5.96
CA ILE A 247 0.08 11.90 -5.12
C ILE A 247 -1.04 11.61 -4.14
N THR A 248 -0.70 11.54 -2.86
CA THR A 248 -1.61 11.20 -1.77
C THR A 248 -1.88 12.43 -0.90
N ILE A 249 -3.15 12.71 -0.63
CA ILE A 249 -3.60 13.70 0.35
C ILE A 249 -4.16 12.95 1.55
N LYS A 250 -3.68 13.29 2.74
CA LYS A 250 -4.21 12.79 4.02
C LYS A 250 -5.08 13.85 4.68
N GLN A 251 -6.28 13.47 5.09
CA GLN A 251 -7.22 14.27 5.90
C GLN A 251 -7.81 13.40 7.00
N SER A 252 -8.28 13.99 8.10
CA SER A 252 -9.16 13.29 9.04
C SER A 252 -10.57 13.82 8.99
N ILE A 253 -11.51 12.92 9.27
CA ILE A 253 -12.92 13.17 9.47
C ILE A 253 -13.19 12.89 10.94
N LEU A 254 -13.76 13.86 11.65
CA LEU A 254 -14.04 13.79 13.08
C LEU A 254 -15.55 13.83 13.29
N ILE A 255 -16.06 12.86 14.04
CA ILE A 255 -17.48 12.74 14.41
C ILE A 255 -17.54 12.75 15.94
N GLU A 256 -18.26 13.72 16.51
CA GLU A 256 -18.32 14.02 17.95
C GLU A 256 -19.74 14.11 18.48
#